data_AF-A0A105VI04-F1
#
_entry.id   AF-A0A105VI04-F1
#
_cell.length_a   1.000
_cell.length_b   1.000
_cell.length_c   1.000
_cell.angle_alpha   90.00
_cell.angle_beta   90.00
_cell.angle_gamma   90.00
#
_symmetry.space_group_name_H-M   'P 1'
#
loop_
_entity.id
_entity.type
_entity.pdbx_description
1 polymer ?
#
loop_
_entity_poly.entity_id
_entity_poly.type
_entity_poly.pdbx_seq_one_letter_code
_entity_poly.pdbx_strand_id
1 'polypeptide(L)'
;MTASVRILVVGAIALAAATVVIAIQHARLVDAGQRVDDLTRDVRDRTAERDAARHDVKVVTQYVDRVQVVREKGDTIIKEVPVYVDREADRACIVPVGFVRVHDGAAANVPVGDPGSADAAPSGVALSAVAATVAGNYTTCHENAEQLIALQARVRDTEEPAQ
;
A
#
# COMPACT_ATOMS: atom_id res chain seq x y z
N MET A 1 77.98 3.70 -41.61
CA MET A 1 77.21 3.48 -40.36
C MET A 1 76.01 4.44 -40.18
N THR A 2 75.52 5.14 -41.20
CA THR A 2 74.53 6.23 -41.03
C THR A 2 73.11 5.92 -41.55
N ALA A 3 72.96 5.02 -42.52
CA ALA A 3 71.66 4.68 -43.10
C ALA A 3 70.83 3.73 -42.20
N SER A 4 71.47 2.71 -41.62
CA SER A 4 70.82 1.71 -40.77
C SER A 4 70.26 2.32 -39.48
N VAL A 5 70.95 3.31 -38.90
CA VAL A 5 70.50 4.02 -37.68
C VAL A 5 69.25 4.85 -37.96
N ARG A 6 69.16 5.50 -39.13
CA ARG A 6 67.97 6.29 -39.51
C ARG A 6 66.73 5.42 -39.73
N ILE A 7 66.89 4.25 -40.34
CA ILE A 7 65.78 3.29 -40.55
C ILE A 7 65.26 2.78 -39.19
N LEU A 8 66.15 2.48 -38.25
CA LEU A 8 65.78 2.08 -36.89
C LEU A 8 65.04 3.19 -36.13
N VAL A 9 65.49 4.44 -36.23
CA VAL A 9 64.84 5.58 -35.58
C VAL A 9 63.44 5.84 -36.15
N VAL A 10 63.27 5.82 -37.48
CA VAL A 10 61.95 5.99 -38.11
C VAL A 10 61.01 4.83 -37.75
N GLY A 11 61.51 3.60 -37.73
CA GLY A 11 60.75 2.43 -37.28
C GLY A 11 60.29 2.55 -35.81
N ALA A 12 61.16 3.03 -34.93
CA ALA A 12 60.82 3.24 -33.52
C ALA A 12 59.75 4.33 -33.32
N ILE A 13 59.82 5.43 -34.09
CA ILE A 13 58.82 6.51 -34.05
C ILE A 13 57.46 6.00 -34.57
N ALA A 14 57.44 5.25 -35.67
CA ALA A 14 56.21 4.67 -36.20
C ALA A 14 55.57 3.68 -35.21
N LEU A 15 56.38 2.87 -34.52
CA LEU A 15 55.92 1.96 -33.49
C LEU A 15 55.32 2.72 -32.29
N ALA A 16 55.99 3.79 -31.84
CA ALA A 16 55.50 4.64 -30.76
C ALA A 16 54.20 5.38 -31.12
N ALA A 17 54.04 5.82 -32.37
CA ALA A 17 52.79 6.42 -32.83
C ALA A 17 51.64 5.38 -32.86
N ALA A 18 51.92 4.16 -33.32
CA ALA A 18 50.94 3.08 -33.34
C ALA A 18 50.48 2.69 -31.92
N THR A 19 51.39 2.61 -30.94
CA THR A 19 51.01 2.30 -29.55
C THR A 19 50.14 3.38 -28.92
N VAL A 20 50.42 4.66 -29.20
CA VAL A 20 49.58 5.78 -28.74
C VAL A 20 48.18 5.71 -29.34
N VAL A 21 48.06 5.44 -30.65
CA VAL A 21 46.76 5.29 -31.32
C VAL A 21 45.96 4.12 -30.73
N ILE A 22 46.60 2.96 -30.51
CA ILE A 22 45.98 1.79 -29.88
C ILE A 22 45.51 2.13 -28.47
N ALA A 23 46.32 2.83 -27.67
CA ALA A 23 45.95 3.24 -26.32
C ALA A 23 44.72 4.17 -26.32
N ILE A 24 44.66 5.14 -27.24
CA ILE A 24 43.50 6.03 -27.38
C ILE A 24 42.25 5.26 -27.81
N GLN A 25 42.37 4.35 -28.78
CA GLN A 25 41.25 3.52 -29.23
C GLN A 25 40.74 2.62 -28.11
N HIS A 26 41.64 1.98 -27.36
CA HIS A 26 41.30 1.16 -26.21
C HIS A 26 40.61 2.00 -25.11
N ALA A 27 41.12 3.19 -24.80
CA ALA A 27 40.50 4.08 -23.83
C ALA A 27 39.08 4.49 -24.26
N ARG A 28 38.87 4.79 -25.56
CA ARG A 28 37.54 5.10 -26.11
C ARG A 28 36.59 3.91 -26.06
N LEU A 29 37.07 2.69 -26.32
CA LEU A 29 36.26 1.48 -26.22
C LEU A 29 35.85 1.20 -24.77
N VAL A 30 36.75 1.42 -23.81
CA VAL A 30 36.45 1.27 -22.38
C VAL A 30 35.42 2.31 -21.92
N ASP A 31 35.61 3.58 -22.26
CA ASP A 31 34.66 4.66 -21.96
C ASP A 31 33.29 4.42 -22.61
N ALA A 32 33.26 3.95 -23.86
CA ALA A 32 32.03 3.55 -24.53
C ALA A 32 31.33 2.37 -23.81
N GLY A 33 32.10 1.37 -23.34
CA GLY A 33 31.58 0.26 -22.55
C GLY A 33 31.00 0.71 -21.21
N GLN A 34 31.70 1.58 -20.49
CA GLN A 34 31.24 2.14 -19.21
C GLN A 34 29.92 2.91 -19.38
N ARG A 35 29.78 3.71 -20.44
CA ARG A 35 28.52 4.42 -20.72
C ARG A 35 27.36 3.48 -20.99
N VAL A 36 27.60 2.39 -21.71
CA VAL A 36 26.57 1.36 -21.96
C VAL A 36 26.16 0.70 -20.64
N ASP A 37 27.12 0.37 -19.78
CA ASP A 37 26.82 -0.20 -18.46
C ASP A 37 26.04 0.78 -17.57
N ASP A 38 26.42 2.06 -17.56
CA ASP A 38 25.74 3.11 -16.80
C ASP A 38 24.32 3.34 -17.30
N LEU A 39 24.12 3.41 -18.63
CA LEU A 39 22.80 3.47 -19.25
C LEU A 39 21.96 2.23 -18.94
N THR A 40 22.58 1.06 -18.93
CA THR A 40 21.89 -0.20 -18.60
C THR A 40 21.43 -0.19 -17.14
N ARG A 41 22.25 0.33 -16.21
CA ARG A 41 21.85 0.53 -14.81
C ARG A 41 20.73 1.56 -14.69
N ASP A 42 20.85 2.74 -15.30
CA ASP A 42 19.79 3.77 -15.25
C ASP A 42 18.46 3.24 -15.83
N VAL A 43 18.49 2.52 -16.95
CA VAL A 43 17.29 1.88 -17.52
C VAL A 43 16.72 0.84 -16.56
N ARG A 44 17.55 0.02 -15.92
CA ARG A 44 17.11 -0.99 -14.95
C ARG A 44 16.45 -0.33 -13.74
N ASP A 45 17.09 0.68 -13.17
CA ASP A 45 16.61 1.40 -11.99
C ASP A 45 15.29 2.11 -12.28
N ARG A 46 15.20 2.83 -13.41
CA ARG A 46 13.93 3.47 -13.82
C ARG A 46 12.84 2.49 -14.16
N THR A 47 13.18 1.32 -14.72
CA THR A 47 12.20 0.27 -14.98
C THR A 47 11.65 -0.28 -13.67
N ALA A 48 12.52 -0.55 -12.69
CA ALA A 48 12.12 -0.99 -11.35
C ALA A 48 11.25 0.06 -10.63
N GLU A 49 11.63 1.34 -10.66
CA GLU A 49 10.83 2.44 -10.10
C GLU A 49 9.45 2.54 -10.75
N ARG A 50 9.40 2.47 -12.09
CA ARG A 50 8.14 2.51 -12.84
C ARG A 50 7.25 1.32 -12.50
N ASP A 51 7.82 0.13 -12.42
CA ASP A 51 7.07 -1.10 -12.17
C ASP A 51 6.54 -1.11 -10.72
N ALA A 52 7.33 -0.65 -9.74
CA ALA A 52 6.88 -0.41 -8.38
C ALA A 52 5.74 0.62 -8.32
N ALA A 53 5.86 1.76 -9.01
CA ALA A 53 4.81 2.78 -9.04
C ALA A 53 3.50 2.27 -9.69
N ARG A 54 3.60 1.51 -10.79
CA ARG A 54 2.43 0.87 -11.43
C ARG A 54 1.76 -0.13 -10.50
N HIS A 55 2.56 -0.87 -9.73
CA HIS A 55 2.07 -1.84 -8.77
C HIS A 55 1.33 -1.15 -7.61
N ASP A 56 1.93 -0.11 -7.03
CA ASP A 56 1.31 0.69 -5.96
C ASP A 56 -0.05 1.27 -6.41
N VAL A 57 -0.14 1.83 -7.62
CA VAL A 57 -1.42 2.32 -8.17
C VAL A 57 -2.45 1.19 -8.25
N LYS A 58 -2.06 0.00 -8.72
CA LYS A 58 -2.97 -1.15 -8.81
C LYS A 58 -3.48 -1.59 -7.44
N VAL A 59 -2.60 -1.71 -6.45
CA VAL A 59 -2.99 -2.08 -5.07
C VAL A 59 -3.94 -1.03 -4.51
N VAL A 60 -3.63 0.26 -4.68
CA VAL A 60 -4.46 1.38 -4.21
C VAL A 60 -5.86 1.34 -4.82
N THR A 61 -5.96 1.29 -6.15
CA THR A 61 -7.26 1.24 -6.84
C THR A 61 -8.08 0.04 -6.38
N GLN A 62 -7.48 -1.15 -6.34
CA GLN A 62 -8.21 -2.37 -5.98
C GLN A 62 -8.76 -2.35 -4.56
N TYR A 63 -8.03 -1.83 -3.56
CA TYR A 63 -8.56 -1.80 -2.20
C TYR A 63 -9.63 -0.72 -2.03
N VAL A 64 -9.48 0.44 -2.70
CA VAL A 64 -10.49 1.51 -2.66
C VAL A 64 -11.81 0.99 -3.22
N ASP A 65 -11.78 0.28 -4.35
CA ASP A 65 -12.97 -0.34 -4.95
C ASP A 65 -13.64 -1.34 -3.98
N ARG A 66 -12.85 -2.19 -3.30
CA ARG A 66 -13.39 -3.16 -2.33
C ARG A 66 -14.02 -2.47 -1.12
N VAL A 67 -13.39 -1.43 -0.57
CA VAL A 67 -13.94 -0.62 0.53
C VAL A 67 -15.25 0.05 0.10
N GLN A 68 -15.33 0.58 -1.12
CA GLN A 68 -16.57 1.17 -1.64
C GLN A 68 -17.71 0.14 -1.71
N VAL A 69 -17.43 -1.06 -2.23
CA VAL A 69 -18.43 -2.14 -2.29
C VAL A 69 -18.90 -2.55 -0.89
N VAL A 70 -18.00 -2.59 0.10
CA VAL A 70 -18.36 -2.85 1.50
C VAL A 70 -19.28 -1.76 2.04
N ARG A 71 -18.94 -0.48 1.82
CA ARG A 71 -19.75 0.68 2.22
C ARG A 71 -21.16 0.59 1.63
N GLU A 72 -21.27 0.36 0.33
CA GLU A 72 -22.55 0.29 -0.38
C GLU A 72 -23.44 -0.84 0.15
N LYS A 73 -22.86 -2.01 0.44
CA LYS A 73 -23.58 -3.13 1.08
C LYS A 73 -24.02 -2.78 2.49
N GLY A 74 -23.15 -2.16 3.28
CA GLY A 74 -23.47 -1.68 4.62
C GLY A 74 -24.64 -0.70 4.64
N ASP A 75 -24.58 0.32 3.78
CA ASP A 75 -25.64 1.32 3.61
C ASP A 75 -26.97 0.68 3.19
N THR A 76 -26.91 -0.34 2.34
CA THR A 76 -28.09 -1.11 1.93
C THR A 76 -28.71 -1.84 3.13
N ILE A 77 -27.89 -2.54 3.93
CA ILE A 77 -28.36 -3.23 5.14
C ILE A 77 -28.96 -2.26 6.15
N ILE A 78 -28.33 -1.11 6.37
CA ILE A 78 -28.82 -0.09 7.30
C ILE A 78 -30.19 0.44 6.87
N LYS A 79 -30.44 0.62 5.56
CA LYS A 79 -31.74 1.05 5.03
C LYS A 79 -32.85 0.03 5.27
N GLU A 80 -32.51 -1.25 5.40
CA GLU A 80 -33.47 -2.34 5.68
C GLU A 80 -33.84 -2.42 7.18
N VAL A 81 -33.09 -1.78 8.07
CA VAL A 81 -33.38 -1.80 9.53
C VAL A 81 -34.85 -1.50 9.87
N PRO A 82 -35.52 -0.44 9.39
CA PRO A 82 -36.93 -0.19 9.71
C PRO A 82 -37.91 -1.22 9.13
N VAL A 83 -37.49 -2.05 8.17
CA VAL A 83 -38.30 -3.14 7.62
C VAL A 83 -38.25 -4.36 8.55
N TYR A 84 -37.07 -4.68 9.08
CA TYR A 84 -36.86 -5.85 9.96
C TYR A 84 -37.05 -5.54 11.45
N VAL A 85 -36.84 -4.29 11.85
CA VAL A 85 -37.15 -3.73 13.17
C VAL A 85 -38.24 -2.69 12.96
N ASP A 86 -39.46 -3.18 12.77
CA ASP A 86 -40.61 -2.31 12.54
C ASP A 86 -40.94 -1.47 13.79
N ARG A 87 -41.85 -0.51 13.63
CA ARG A 87 -42.23 0.41 14.72
C ARG A 87 -42.86 -0.28 15.92
N GLU A 88 -43.47 -1.44 15.77
CA GLU A 88 -44.09 -2.15 16.89
C GLU A 88 -43.01 -2.86 17.71
N ALA A 89 -42.14 -3.62 17.04
CA ALA A 89 -40.99 -4.27 17.66
C ALA A 89 -40.06 -3.25 18.35
N ASP A 90 -39.79 -2.12 17.68
CA ASP A 90 -38.92 -1.06 18.18
C ASP A 90 -39.46 -0.40 19.46
N ARG A 91 -40.79 -0.30 19.60
CA ARG A 91 -41.43 0.23 20.80
C ARG A 91 -41.59 -0.81 21.91
N ALA A 92 -41.74 -2.08 21.55
CA ALA A 92 -41.92 -3.17 22.50
C ALA A 92 -40.62 -3.53 23.24
N CYS A 93 -39.44 -3.22 22.66
CA CYS A 93 -38.15 -3.54 23.23
C CYS A 93 -37.43 -2.29 23.75
N ILE A 94 -37.36 -2.13 25.07
CA ILE A 94 -36.67 -1.01 25.70
C ILE A 94 -35.16 -1.31 25.80
N VAL A 95 -34.33 -0.39 25.30
CA VAL A 95 -32.88 -0.43 25.51
C VAL A 95 -32.53 0.24 26.85
N PRO A 96 -31.96 -0.49 27.83
CA PRO A 96 -31.68 0.05 29.15
C PRO A 96 -30.41 0.92 29.18
N VAL A 97 -30.31 1.85 30.14
CA VAL A 97 -29.11 2.70 30.34
C VAL A 97 -27.84 1.86 30.52
N GLY A 98 -27.93 0.74 31.26
CA GLY A 98 -26.80 -0.16 31.46
C GLY A 98 -26.26 -0.76 30.17
N PHE A 99 -27.14 -1.07 29.20
CA PHE A 99 -26.71 -1.55 27.88
C PHE A 99 -25.86 -0.50 27.16
N VAL A 100 -26.33 0.75 27.15
CA VAL A 100 -25.62 1.87 26.51
C VAL A 100 -24.26 2.08 27.17
N ARG A 101 -24.19 2.09 28.51
CA ARG A 101 -22.93 2.21 29.24
C ARG A 101 -21.92 1.12 28.86
N VAL A 102 -22.36 -0.13 28.76
CA VAL A 102 -21.49 -1.25 28.35
C VAL A 102 -21.03 -1.08 26.90
N HIS A 103 -21.96 -0.75 26.00
CA HIS A 103 -21.65 -0.51 24.60
C HIS A 103 -20.63 0.61 24.42
N ASP A 104 -20.83 1.75 25.08
CA ASP A 104 -19.95 2.91 24.97
C ASP A 104 -18.58 2.67 25.61
N GLY A 105 -18.56 1.96 26.75
CA GLY A 105 -17.30 1.51 27.37
C GLY A 105 -16.51 0.58 26.46
N ALA A 106 -17.18 -0.35 25.78
CA ALA A 106 -16.53 -1.22 24.79
C ALA A 106 -16.01 -0.42 23.59
N ALA A 107 -16.80 0.52 23.06
CA ALA A 107 -16.40 1.36 21.93
C ALA A 107 -15.22 2.29 22.27
N ALA A 108 -15.19 2.85 23.47
CA ALA A 108 -14.10 3.70 23.94
C ALA A 108 -12.91 2.91 24.52
N ASN A 109 -13.03 1.58 24.64
CA ASN A 109 -12.05 0.71 25.28
C ASN A 109 -11.71 1.15 26.72
N VAL A 110 -12.75 1.43 27.52
CA VAL A 110 -12.64 1.84 28.92
C VAL A 110 -13.55 1.00 29.83
N PRO A 111 -13.19 0.80 31.11
CA PRO A 111 -14.05 0.11 32.06
C PRO A 111 -15.39 0.83 32.25
N VAL A 112 -16.48 0.08 32.33
CA VAL A 112 -17.85 0.60 32.42
C VAL A 112 -18.19 1.16 33.82
N GLY A 113 -17.33 0.94 34.82
CA GLY A 113 -17.57 1.29 36.22
C GLY A 113 -18.56 0.34 36.90
N ASP A 114 -18.86 0.57 38.17
CA ASP A 114 -19.75 -0.31 38.92
C ASP A 114 -21.22 -0.21 38.42
N PRO A 115 -21.97 -1.32 38.45
CA PRO A 115 -23.38 -1.32 38.12
C PRO A 115 -24.20 -0.62 39.21
N GLY A 116 -25.33 -0.03 38.83
CA GLY A 116 -26.24 0.66 39.73
C GLY A 116 -27.71 0.48 39.35
N SER A 117 -28.63 0.79 40.26
CA SER A 117 -30.08 0.64 40.03
C SER A 117 -30.60 1.49 38.86
N ALA A 118 -29.92 2.60 38.54
CA ALA A 118 -30.24 3.45 37.39
C ALA A 118 -30.03 2.74 36.04
N ASP A 119 -29.23 1.67 35.99
CA ASP A 119 -28.92 0.94 34.75
C ASP A 119 -30.15 0.27 34.14
N ALA A 120 -31.16 -0.06 34.96
CA ALA A 120 -32.41 -0.67 34.50
C ALA A 120 -33.38 0.35 33.88
N ALA A 121 -33.12 1.65 33.98
CA ALA A 121 -34.00 2.68 33.43
C ALA A 121 -33.97 2.68 31.89
N PRO A 122 -35.06 3.10 31.22
CA PRO A 122 -35.06 3.32 29.77
C PRO A 122 -34.03 4.38 29.37
N SER A 123 -33.16 4.07 28.40
CA SER A 123 -32.15 5.02 27.92
C SER A 123 -32.72 6.08 26.96
N GLY A 124 -33.89 5.81 26.38
CA GLY A 124 -34.44 6.60 25.27
C GLY A 124 -33.85 6.26 23.90
N VAL A 125 -32.86 5.35 23.83
CA VAL A 125 -32.34 4.83 22.57
C VAL A 125 -33.32 3.80 22.00
N ALA A 126 -33.69 3.96 20.74
CA ALA A 126 -34.53 3.02 20.01
C ALA A 126 -33.76 1.73 19.70
N LEU A 127 -34.43 0.58 19.68
CA LEU A 127 -33.84 -0.70 19.26
C LEU A 127 -33.35 -0.62 17.80
N SER A 128 -34.10 0.05 16.92
CA SER A 128 -33.73 0.30 15.53
C SER A 128 -32.44 1.13 15.42
N ALA A 129 -32.23 2.08 16.32
CA ALA A 129 -30.97 2.84 16.38
C ALA A 129 -29.80 1.92 16.76
N VAL A 130 -29.97 1.03 17.74
CA VAL A 130 -28.97 0.01 18.09
C VAL A 130 -28.65 -0.89 16.88
N ALA A 131 -29.68 -1.38 16.19
CA ALA A 131 -29.49 -2.23 15.01
C ALA A 131 -28.73 -1.52 13.89
N ALA A 132 -29.07 -0.26 13.59
CA ALA A 132 -28.37 0.54 12.60
C ALA A 132 -26.91 0.82 13.00
N THR A 133 -26.65 1.16 14.27
CA THR A 133 -25.30 1.37 14.79
C THR A 133 -24.45 0.10 14.71
N VAL A 134 -25.00 -1.05 15.10
CA VAL A 134 -24.28 -2.34 15.01
C VAL A 134 -23.96 -2.70 13.56
N ALA A 135 -24.92 -2.52 12.64
CA ALA A 135 -24.68 -2.73 11.21
C ALA A 135 -23.60 -1.78 10.65
N GLY A 136 -23.59 -0.51 11.08
CA GLY A 136 -22.54 0.46 10.73
C GLY A 136 -21.17 0.07 11.28
N ASN A 137 -21.11 -0.45 12.51
CA ASN A 137 -19.88 -0.94 13.12
C ASN A 137 -19.32 -2.13 12.31
N TYR A 138 -20.16 -3.10 11.95
CA TYR A 138 -19.71 -4.23 11.11
C TYR A 138 -19.27 -3.81 9.72
N THR A 139 -19.93 -2.82 9.13
CA THR A 139 -19.48 -2.22 7.85
C THR A 139 -18.07 -1.67 8.00
N THR A 140 -17.81 -0.88 9.04
CA THR A 140 -16.47 -0.34 9.34
C THR A 140 -15.44 -1.45 9.60
N CYS A 141 -15.81 -2.53 10.30
CA CYS A 141 -14.93 -3.68 10.49
C CYS A 141 -14.54 -4.35 9.18
N HIS A 142 -15.48 -4.51 8.24
CA HIS A 142 -15.18 -5.04 6.92
C HIS A 142 -14.27 -4.10 6.11
N GLU A 143 -14.47 -2.79 6.19
CA GLU A 143 -13.56 -1.82 5.55
C GLU A 143 -12.14 -1.91 6.10
N ASN A 144 -11.98 -1.99 7.42
CA ASN A 144 -10.69 -2.15 8.07
C ASN A 144 -10.02 -3.47 7.66
N ALA A 145 -10.79 -4.55 7.50
CA ALA A 145 -10.27 -5.83 7.02
C ALA A 145 -9.72 -5.70 5.59
N GLU A 146 -10.44 -5.01 4.69
CA GLU A 146 -9.97 -4.77 3.31
C GLU A 146 -8.71 -3.92 3.26
N GLN A 147 -8.61 -2.90 4.13
CA GLN A 147 -7.40 -2.09 4.28
C GLN A 147 -6.22 -2.93 4.79
N LEU A 148 -6.44 -3.80 5.78
CA LEU A 148 -5.40 -4.68 6.30
C LEU A 148 -4.93 -5.69 5.25
N ILE A 149 -5.84 -6.28 4.48
CA ILE A 149 -5.51 -7.18 3.37
C ILE A 149 -4.63 -6.46 2.34
N ALA A 150 -4.98 -5.23 1.97
CA ALA A 150 -4.21 -4.42 1.03
C ALA A 150 -2.81 -4.07 1.58
N LEU A 151 -2.73 -3.71 2.85
CA LEU A 151 -1.45 -3.44 3.51
C LEU A 151 -0.55 -4.69 3.55
N GLN A 152 -1.11 -5.85 3.90
CA GLN A 152 -0.38 -7.11 3.92
C GLN A 152 0.12 -7.52 2.53
N ALA A 153 -0.68 -7.32 1.48
CA ALA A 153 -0.25 -7.55 0.10
C ALA A 153 0.97 -6.67 -0.22
N ARG A 154 0.88 -5.37 0.04
CA ARG A 154 1.98 -4.42 -0.18
C ARG A 154 3.27 -4.80 0.55
N VAL A 155 3.16 -5.21 1.83
CA VAL A 155 4.35 -5.63 2.61
C VAL A 155 4.99 -6.87 1.99
N ARG A 156 4.22 -7.90 1.63
CA ARG A 156 4.75 -9.12 1.00
C ARG A 156 5.42 -8.83 -0.33
N ASP A 157 4.84 -7.96 -1.14
CA ASP A 157 5.40 -7.59 -2.44
C ASP A 157 6.71 -6.79 -2.29
N THR A 158 6.92 -6.11 -1.16
CA THR A 158 8.18 -5.41 -0.87
C THR A 158 9.27 -6.36 -0.34
N GLU A 159 8.88 -7.52 0.18
CA GLU A 159 9.79 -8.55 0.73
C GLU A 159 10.26 -9.57 -0.33
N GLU A 160 9.58 -9.70 -1.47
CA GLU A 160 10.07 -10.51 -2.60
C GLU A 160 11.23 -9.79 -3.30
N PRO A 161 12.45 -10.37 -3.31
CA PRO A 161 13.56 -9.78 -4.05
C PRO A 161 13.21 -9.75 -5.53
N ALA A 162 13.43 -8.60 -6.18
CA ALA A 162 13.35 -8.46 -7.63
C ALA A 162 14.27 -9.52 -8.27
N GLN A 163 13.68 -10.59 -8.80
CA GLN A 163 14.37 -11.64 -9.56
C GLN A 163 14.85 -11.09 -10.90
#